data_AF-A0A395HZX4-F1
#
_entry.id   AF-A0A395HZX4-F1
#
_cell.length_a   1.000
_cell.length_b   1.000
_cell.length_c   1.000
_cell.angle_alpha   90.00
_cell.angle_beta   90.00
_cell.angle_gamma   90.00
#
_symmetry.space_group_name_H-M   'P 1'
#
loop_
_entity.id
_entity.type
_entity.pdbx_description
1 polymer ?
#
loop_
_entity_poly.entity_id
_entity_poly.type
_entity_poly.pdbx_seq_one_letter_code
_entity_poly.pdbx_strand_id
1 'polypeptide(L)'
;MANVQAALEMINTADLSSTEHLLLRNLVNSAVYPEDTARLITSTIETSNCSVETSLREVKRQWRKLASRLMASDKIPQALQDLAFERDGRDFTMRRGPSHVPGSKIEPAFIVPPSMIHDLESVEQGALLRLLRAFLSDEHVNYLKKLLTLEPQDTATRLRNIVLLPPSIHAAFRAGHVDIRTRNDLDGGPPPGCVDETLLKCRYAMRTQYPEEVSGLFLGDGTPFRRGLVHFDLSTADPERLPLPSSLLIDVHFRFAAALHLFYIEDKAARGWSSASLSLSLPSFVRRSLTWLWLTLPECLRVACYLLLNRIGRKLYPLDASVWAQRLPFGLYMKQCIRAPQNEPNVLRLIERQTSIPAPRLIDTWERDGTTYILMTRIPGDPIEDVQHLLSYSERREIADDIARYVAQLRQIPNNTPYLICDSLGGPIVDHRIPSGTGGPWHTEAEFYEHLTSHYGPMAKVAELKKLGIREHEHFYFTHSDLHPSNLLVERGRLTGIVDWESAGFRPEYWEFTKAMYGAVCGGGPVMDSIFWRAFGRKYERELEVERQLWYITPFGS
;
A
#
# COMPACT_ATOMS: atom_id res chain seq x y z
N MET A 1 4.46 28.86 -5.31
CA MET A 1 3.30 28.08 -5.85
C MET A 1 3.25 27.97 -7.39
N ALA A 2 3.20 29.06 -8.19
CA ALA A 2 3.04 28.97 -9.66
C ALA A 2 4.13 28.12 -10.36
N ASN A 3 5.38 28.22 -9.92
CA ASN A 3 6.50 27.47 -10.52
C ASN A 3 6.48 25.96 -10.21
N VAL A 4 5.94 25.56 -9.05
CA VAL A 4 5.86 24.14 -8.66
C VAL A 4 4.83 23.42 -9.50
N GLN A 5 3.65 24.03 -9.66
CA GLN A 5 2.57 23.44 -10.46
C GLN A 5 3.00 23.27 -11.93
N ALA A 6 3.67 24.27 -12.51
CA ALA A 6 4.19 24.18 -13.87
C ALA A 6 5.19 23.03 -14.04
N ALA A 7 6.14 22.86 -13.10
CA ALA A 7 7.08 21.75 -13.14
C ALA A 7 6.38 20.39 -13.02
N LEU A 8 5.43 20.26 -12.10
CA LEU A 8 4.65 19.03 -11.94
C LEU A 8 3.78 18.72 -13.17
N GLU A 9 3.23 19.74 -13.84
CA GLU A 9 2.47 19.59 -15.07
C GLU A 9 3.33 19.12 -16.24
N MET A 10 4.53 19.70 -16.41
CA MET A 10 5.52 19.19 -17.37
C MET A 10 5.90 17.73 -17.09
N ILE A 11 6.10 17.37 -15.82
CA ILE A 11 6.38 15.99 -15.45
C ILE A 11 5.19 15.09 -15.81
N ASN A 12 3.96 15.48 -15.48
CA ASN A 12 2.77 14.65 -15.67
C ASN A 12 2.38 14.46 -17.15
N THR A 13 2.77 15.39 -18.03
CA THR A 13 2.42 15.37 -19.46
C THR A 13 3.49 14.71 -20.34
N ALA A 14 4.69 14.50 -19.80
CA ALA A 14 5.80 13.86 -20.48
C ALA A 14 5.55 12.35 -20.69
N ASP A 15 6.11 11.79 -21.77
CA ASP A 15 6.03 10.35 -22.05
C ASP A 15 7.05 9.56 -21.21
N LEU A 16 6.69 9.35 -19.94
CA LEU A 16 7.47 8.64 -18.94
C LEU A 16 6.73 7.41 -18.41
N SER A 17 7.50 6.44 -17.90
CA SER A 17 6.94 5.30 -17.18
C SER A 17 6.28 5.71 -15.86
N SER A 18 5.45 4.83 -15.31
CA SER A 18 4.75 5.08 -14.05
C SER A 18 5.72 5.33 -12.88
N THR A 19 6.84 4.62 -12.83
CA THR A 19 7.89 4.79 -11.80
C THR A 19 8.68 6.09 -11.99
N GLU A 20 8.94 6.51 -13.24
CA GLU A 20 9.58 7.78 -13.55
C GLU A 20 8.75 8.97 -13.07
N HIS A 21 7.43 8.96 -13.32
CA HIS A 21 6.54 9.98 -12.79
C HIS A 21 6.55 10.03 -11.26
N LEU A 22 6.53 8.88 -10.59
CA LEU A 22 6.59 8.83 -9.12
C LEU A 22 7.89 9.42 -8.58
N LEU A 23 9.03 9.04 -9.16
CA LEU A 23 10.36 9.52 -8.75
C LEU A 23 10.53 11.03 -8.93
N LEU A 24 10.14 11.57 -10.09
CA LEU A 24 10.31 13.00 -10.37
C LEU A 24 9.33 13.86 -9.56
N ARG A 25 8.09 13.40 -9.34
CA ARG A 25 7.16 14.08 -8.44
C ARG A 25 7.65 14.04 -6.99
N ASN A 26 8.19 12.92 -6.55
CA ASN A 26 8.77 12.80 -5.22
C ASN A 26 9.96 13.75 -5.03
N LEU A 27 10.85 13.86 -6.03
CA LEU A 27 11.97 14.81 -6.00
C LEU A 27 11.50 16.25 -5.73
N VAL A 28 10.45 16.71 -6.40
CA VAL A 28 9.89 18.06 -6.17
C VAL A 28 9.21 18.16 -4.80
N ASN A 29 8.34 17.21 -4.47
CA ASN A 29 7.49 17.28 -3.27
C ASN A 29 8.24 17.02 -1.96
N SER A 30 9.36 16.30 -2.01
CA SER A 30 10.19 15.97 -0.83
C SER A 30 11.35 16.94 -0.62
N ALA A 31 11.54 17.91 -1.50
CA ALA A 31 12.53 18.98 -1.30
C ALA A 31 12.17 19.85 -0.08
N VAL A 32 13.17 20.46 0.55
CA VAL A 32 12.97 21.41 1.67
C VAL A 32 12.11 22.59 1.21
N TYR A 33 12.46 23.14 0.05
CA TYR A 33 11.68 24.15 -0.65
C TYR A 33 11.36 23.64 -2.06
N PRO A 34 10.15 23.09 -2.30
CA PRO A 34 9.75 22.54 -3.61
C PRO A 34 9.96 23.49 -4.79
N GLU A 35 9.93 24.80 -4.54
CA GLU A 35 10.10 25.86 -5.53
C GLU A 35 11.51 25.90 -6.13
N ASP A 36 12.53 25.59 -5.34
CA ASP A 36 13.93 25.56 -5.81
C ASP A 36 14.19 24.38 -6.73
N THR A 37 13.69 23.21 -6.34
CA THR A 37 13.77 22.00 -7.16
C THR A 37 12.93 22.16 -8.44
N ALA A 38 11.73 22.75 -8.36
CA ALA A 38 10.91 23.03 -9.53
C ALA A 38 11.63 23.98 -10.51
N ARG A 39 12.25 25.06 -10.01
CA ARG A 39 13.06 25.99 -10.84
C ARG A 39 14.23 25.29 -11.50
N LEU A 40 14.92 24.39 -10.79
CA LEU A 40 16.02 23.61 -11.36
C LEU A 40 15.53 22.72 -12.51
N ILE A 41 14.41 22.03 -12.34
CA ILE A 41 13.84 21.16 -13.38
C ILE A 41 13.44 21.98 -14.61
N THR A 42 12.68 23.06 -14.42
CA THR A 42 12.24 23.94 -15.51
C THR A 42 13.43 24.53 -16.27
N SER A 43 14.41 25.09 -15.55
CA SER A 43 15.62 25.65 -16.20
C SER A 43 16.44 24.58 -16.92
N THR A 44 16.53 23.36 -16.40
CA THR A 44 17.22 22.25 -17.08
C THR A 44 16.52 21.88 -18.38
N ILE A 45 15.19 21.89 -18.41
CA ILE A 45 14.41 21.63 -19.63
C ILE A 45 14.61 22.77 -20.64
N GLU A 46 14.44 24.02 -20.21
CA GLU A 46 14.54 25.22 -21.07
C GLU A 46 15.93 25.44 -21.66
N THR A 47 16.99 25.11 -20.91
CA THR A 47 18.37 25.28 -21.38
C THR A 47 18.90 24.08 -22.17
N SER A 48 18.21 22.94 -22.12
CA SER A 48 18.60 21.76 -22.88
C SER A 48 18.19 21.88 -24.35
N ASN A 49 19.06 21.43 -25.25
CA ASN A 49 18.72 21.24 -26.67
C ASN A 49 17.99 19.91 -26.94
N CYS A 50 17.55 19.22 -25.88
CA CYS A 50 16.96 17.89 -25.93
C CYS A 50 15.45 17.93 -25.71
N SER A 51 14.76 16.81 -25.93
CA SER A 51 13.34 16.68 -25.58
C SER A 51 13.13 16.79 -24.07
N VAL A 52 11.92 17.17 -23.66
CA VAL A 52 11.50 17.26 -22.24
C VAL A 52 11.79 15.95 -21.51
N GLU A 53 11.44 14.82 -22.11
CA GLU A 53 11.62 13.48 -21.55
C GLU A 53 13.10 13.14 -21.34
N THR A 54 13.95 13.54 -22.29
CA THR A 54 15.40 13.29 -22.22
C THR A 54 16.00 14.07 -21.04
N SER A 55 15.60 15.33 -20.88
CA SER A 55 16.06 16.19 -19.79
C SER A 55 15.55 15.72 -18.42
N LEU A 56 14.29 15.27 -18.35
CA LEU A 56 13.72 14.68 -17.14
C LEU A 56 14.42 13.36 -16.74
N ARG A 57 14.74 12.50 -17.71
CA ARG A 57 15.52 11.27 -17.45
C ARG A 57 16.94 11.58 -17.01
N GLU A 58 17.53 12.67 -17.49
CA GLU A 58 18.83 13.13 -17.02
C GLU A 58 18.76 13.60 -15.57
N VAL A 59 17.77 14.42 -15.20
CA VAL A 59 17.53 14.83 -13.81
C VAL A 59 17.35 13.60 -12.91
N LYS A 60 16.53 12.62 -13.32
CA LYS A 60 16.34 11.36 -12.60
C LYS A 60 17.66 10.60 -12.41
N ARG A 61 18.51 10.54 -13.45
CA ARG A 61 19.82 9.89 -13.39
C ARG A 61 20.75 10.55 -12.37
N GLN A 62 20.80 11.89 -12.36
CA GLN A 62 21.56 12.65 -11.37
C GLN A 62 21.00 12.44 -9.96
N TRP A 63 19.66 12.42 -9.83
CA TRP A 63 19.00 12.13 -8.57
C TRP A 63 19.35 10.75 -8.02
N ARG A 64 19.34 9.72 -8.86
CA ARG A 64 19.76 8.36 -8.47
C ARG A 64 21.19 8.32 -7.97
N LYS A 65 22.11 8.95 -8.71
CA LYS A 65 23.53 9.05 -8.33
C LYS A 65 23.68 9.73 -6.97
N LEU A 66 23.00 10.85 -6.75
CA LEU A 66 23.06 11.58 -5.48
C LEU A 66 22.48 10.75 -4.32
N ALA A 67 21.27 10.20 -4.49
CA ALA A 67 20.60 9.41 -3.46
C ALA A 67 21.38 8.15 -3.08
N SER A 68 21.95 7.44 -4.05
CA SER A 68 22.73 6.22 -3.80
C SER A 68 23.95 6.43 -2.89
N ARG A 69 24.43 7.67 -2.74
CA ARG A 69 25.56 7.97 -1.85
C ARG A 69 25.23 7.79 -0.38
N LEU A 70 23.96 7.92 0.01
CA LEU A 70 23.52 7.61 1.38
C LEU A 70 23.61 6.13 1.72
N MET A 71 23.72 5.26 0.70
CA MET A 71 23.89 3.82 0.91
C MET A 71 25.35 3.44 1.25
N ALA A 72 26.27 4.40 1.29
CA ALA A 72 27.67 4.15 1.63
C ALA A 72 27.83 3.56 3.04
N SER A 73 28.85 2.71 3.21
CA SER A 73 29.12 1.99 4.45
C SER A 73 30.41 2.47 5.09
N ASP A 74 30.40 3.71 5.57
CA ASP A 74 31.58 4.33 6.19
C ASP A 74 31.89 3.68 7.55
N LYS A 75 33.18 3.50 7.85
CA LYS A 75 33.61 2.93 9.13
C LYS A 75 33.44 3.97 10.24
N ILE A 76 32.68 3.62 11.28
CA ILE A 76 32.51 4.45 12.47
C ILE A 76 33.73 4.26 13.39
N PRO A 77 34.47 5.31 13.77
CA PRO A 77 35.58 5.21 14.71
C PRO A 77 35.13 4.65 16.07
N GLN A 78 35.95 3.79 16.70
CA GLN A 78 35.60 3.13 17.96
C GLN A 78 35.17 4.11 19.06
N ALA A 79 35.84 5.25 19.18
CA ALA A 79 35.50 6.29 20.15
C ALA A 79 34.05 6.81 20.00
N LEU A 80 33.54 6.95 18.76
CA LEU A 80 32.14 7.36 18.53
C LEU A 80 31.16 6.23 18.82
N GLN A 81 31.56 4.98 18.56
CA GLN A 81 30.74 3.82 18.92
C GLN A 81 30.55 3.74 20.43
N ASP A 82 31.64 3.90 21.19
CA ASP A 82 31.62 3.84 22.65
C ASP A 82 30.74 4.97 23.23
N LEU A 83 30.85 6.19 22.70
CA LEU A 83 29.99 7.32 23.10
C LEU A 83 28.51 7.08 22.75
N ALA A 84 28.20 6.45 21.61
CA ALA A 84 26.83 6.12 21.26
C ALA A 84 26.23 5.08 22.21
N PHE A 85 27.01 4.05 22.57
CA PHE A 85 26.60 3.07 23.60
C PHE A 85 26.48 3.68 24.99
N GLU A 86 27.30 4.68 25.32
CA GLU A 86 27.20 5.42 26.56
C GLU A 86 25.92 6.28 26.62
N ARG A 87 25.55 6.92 25.50
CA ARG A 87 24.33 7.72 25.39
C ARG A 87 23.05 6.89 25.50
N ASP A 88 22.97 5.82 24.70
CA ASP A 88 21.71 5.09 24.48
C ASP A 88 21.63 3.75 25.24
N GLY A 89 22.75 3.24 25.75
CA GLY A 89 22.84 1.93 26.41
C GLY A 89 22.90 0.75 25.43
N ARG A 90 23.57 -0.35 25.85
CA ARG A 90 23.77 -1.56 25.03
C ARG A 90 22.51 -2.42 24.85
N ASP A 91 21.53 -2.23 25.71
CA ASP A 91 20.33 -3.06 25.76
C ASP A 91 19.14 -2.41 25.02
N PHE A 92 19.38 -1.36 24.22
CA PHE A 92 18.32 -0.58 23.58
C PHE A 92 17.49 -1.39 22.57
N THR A 93 16.16 -1.35 22.72
CA THR A 93 15.22 -2.17 21.93
C THR A 93 14.43 -1.39 20.88
N MET A 94 14.61 -0.06 20.78
CA MET A 94 13.88 0.81 19.84
C MET A 94 12.34 0.75 19.96
N ARG A 95 11.77 0.73 21.18
CA ARG A 95 10.31 0.72 21.41
C ARG A 95 9.89 1.51 22.64
N ARG A 96 8.59 1.80 22.74
CA ARG A 96 7.93 2.51 23.87
C ARG A 96 7.87 1.72 25.19
N GLY A 97 8.11 0.40 25.17
CA GLY A 97 8.12 -0.50 26.33
C GLY A 97 9.40 -0.41 27.16
N PRO A 98 9.80 -1.43 27.95
CA PRO A 98 11.11 -1.43 28.59
C PRO A 98 12.16 -1.31 27.48
N SER A 99 12.75 -0.12 27.39
CA SER A 99 13.65 0.29 26.32
C SER A 99 14.98 -0.45 26.39
N HIS A 100 15.28 -1.07 27.54
CA HIS A 100 16.49 -1.84 27.79
C HIS A 100 16.15 -3.30 28.13
N VAL A 101 16.48 -4.21 27.21
CA VAL A 101 16.39 -5.67 27.42
C VAL A 101 17.77 -6.28 27.24
N PRO A 102 18.29 -7.02 28.25
CA PRO A 102 19.59 -7.68 28.16
C PRO A 102 19.70 -8.58 26.92
N GLY A 103 20.82 -8.45 26.20
CA GLY A 103 21.10 -9.25 25.01
C GLY A 103 20.49 -8.68 23.72
N SER A 104 20.03 -7.42 23.74
CA SER A 104 19.59 -6.73 22.54
C SER A 104 20.72 -6.62 21.51
N LYS A 105 20.39 -6.89 20.25
CA LYS A 105 21.37 -6.79 19.15
C LYS A 105 21.22 -5.44 18.45
N ILE A 106 22.13 -4.53 18.75
CA ILE A 106 22.20 -3.19 18.18
C ILE A 106 23.61 -2.86 17.71
N GLU A 107 23.71 -2.00 16.71
CA GLU A 107 24.97 -1.50 16.18
C GLU A 107 24.87 0.00 15.87
N PRO A 108 25.99 0.74 15.99
CA PRO A 108 26.02 2.14 15.61
C PRO A 108 25.93 2.29 14.09
N ALA A 109 25.16 3.28 13.67
CA ALA A 109 24.91 3.62 12.28
C ALA A 109 25.11 5.12 12.06
N PHE A 110 25.73 5.51 10.95
CA PHE A 110 25.67 6.89 10.49
C PHE A 110 24.26 7.19 9.99
N ILE A 111 23.71 8.34 10.38
CA ILE A 111 22.44 8.84 9.84
C ILE A 111 22.65 9.26 8.39
N VAL A 112 23.72 10.04 8.16
CA VAL A 112 24.22 10.41 6.83
C VAL A 112 25.70 10.02 6.75
N PRO A 113 26.12 9.08 5.88
CA PRO A 113 27.53 8.73 5.72
C PRO A 113 28.36 9.98 5.32
N PRO A 114 29.49 10.25 6.01
CA PRO A 114 30.39 11.35 5.65
C PRO A 114 30.82 11.37 4.17
N SER A 115 30.99 10.19 3.56
CA SER A 115 31.34 10.06 2.15
C SER A 115 30.27 10.58 1.18
N MET A 116 29.04 10.85 1.64
CA MET A 116 27.98 11.45 0.82
C MET A 116 28.43 12.74 0.13
N ILE A 117 29.22 13.55 0.82
CA ILE A 117 29.65 14.87 0.34
C ILE A 117 31.03 14.89 -0.33
N HIS A 118 31.76 13.76 -0.31
CA HIS A 118 33.09 13.69 -0.92
C HIS A 118 33.02 13.91 -2.44
N ASP A 119 33.98 14.68 -2.96
CA ASP A 119 34.14 14.98 -4.40
C ASP A 119 32.97 15.68 -5.11
N LEU A 120 31.93 16.13 -4.38
CA LEU A 120 30.77 16.83 -4.97
C LEU A 120 31.15 18.13 -5.69
N GLU A 121 32.31 18.71 -5.36
CA GLU A 121 32.82 19.95 -5.93
C GLU A 121 33.70 19.73 -7.18
N SER A 122 33.95 18.48 -7.54
CA SER A 122 34.66 18.16 -8.79
C SER A 122 33.85 18.63 -10.01
N VAL A 123 34.56 19.00 -11.08
CA VAL A 123 33.95 19.50 -12.34
C VAL A 123 32.92 18.50 -12.89
N GLU A 124 33.18 17.20 -12.74
CA GLU A 124 32.29 16.13 -13.19
C GLU A 124 31.01 16.00 -12.35
N GLN A 125 31.03 16.47 -11.09
CA GLN A 125 29.94 16.33 -10.13
C GLN A 125 29.23 17.65 -9.80
N GLY A 126 29.61 18.77 -10.42
CA GLY A 126 28.95 20.07 -10.22
C GLY A 126 27.44 20.06 -10.49
N ALA A 127 26.94 19.14 -11.32
CA ALA A 127 25.50 18.90 -11.50
C ALA A 127 24.83 18.31 -10.24
N LEU A 128 25.51 17.40 -9.55
CA LEU A 128 25.01 16.79 -8.30
C LEU A 128 24.95 17.81 -7.17
N LEU A 129 25.95 18.68 -7.05
CA LEU A 129 25.94 19.73 -6.04
C LEU A 129 24.82 20.75 -6.29
N ARG A 130 24.57 21.13 -7.55
CA ARG A 130 23.43 21.99 -7.91
C ARG A 130 22.10 21.34 -7.56
N LEU A 131 21.95 20.05 -7.84
CA LEU A 131 20.74 19.29 -7.48
C LEU A 131 20.57 19.18 -5.96
N LEU A 132 21.64 18.88 -5.22
CA LEU A 132 21.62 18.80 -3.76
C LEU A 132 21.20 20.14 -3.13
N ARG A 133 21.73 21.26 -3.65
CA ARG A 133 21.36 22.61 -3.21
C ARG A 133 19.92 22.96 -3.54
N ALA A 134 19.42 22.59 -4.72
CA ALA A 134 18.01 22.79 -5.05
C ALA A 134 17.06 21.94 -4.20
N PHE A 135 17.52 20.76 -3.76
CA PHE A 135 16.72 19.83 -2.96
C PHE A 135 16.68 20.19 -1.47
N LEU A 136 17.82 20.57 -0.88
CA LEU A 136 17.92 20.89 0.55
C LEU A 136 17.95 22.40 0.86
N SER A 137 18.26 23.28 -0.10
CA SER A 137 18.71 24.67 0.08
C SER A 137 20.22 24.83 0.34
N ASP A 138 20.76 26.00 -0.03
CA ASP A 138 22.17 26.32 0.21
C ASP A 138 22.54 26.33 1.69
N GLU A 139 21.63 26.81 2.56
CA GLU A 139 21.85 26.87 4.00
C GLU A 139 22.02 25.46 4.59
N HIS A 140 21.10 24.55 4.28
CA HIS A 140 21.14 23.18 4.76
C HIS A 140 22.34 22.41 4.19
N VAL A 141 22.72 22.64 2.92
CA VAL A 141 23.91 22.01 2.34
C VAL A 141 25.19 22.48 3.03
N ASN A 142 25.32 23.78 3.32
CA ASN A 142 26.49 24.31 4.00
C ASN A 142 26.60 23.77 5.43
N TYR A 143 25.48 23.68 6.14
CA TYR A 143 25.45 23.11 7.49
C TYR A 143 25.70 21.59 7.49
N LEU A 144 25.12 20.85 6.53
CA LEU A 144 25.41 19.43 6.31
C LEU A 144 26.91 19.21 6.07
N LYS A 145 27.54 20.01 5.20
CA LYS A 145 28.98 19.95 4.97
C LYS A 145 29.76 20.17 6.26
N LYS A 146 29.41 21.22 7.02
CA LYS A 146 30.05 21.52 8.31
C LYS A 146 29.99 20.34 9.27
N LEU A 147 28.85 19.65 9.39
CA LEU A 147 28.70 18.49 10.29
C LEU A 147 29.47 17.25 9.85
N LEU A 148 29.61 17.04 8.55
CA LEU A 148 30.24 15.84 7.99
C LEU A 148 31.77 15.97 7.83
N THR A 149 32.30 17.19 7.74
CA THR A 149 33.75 17.45 7.60
C THR A 149 34.45 17.83 8.90
N LEU A 150 33.85 17.55 10.05
CA LEU A 150 34.42 17.91 11.35
C LEU A 150 35.74 17.19 11.62
N GLU A 151 36.64 17.92 12.29
CA GLU A 151 37.92 17.38 12.76
C GLU A 151 37.71 16.21 13.73
N PRO A 152 38.64 15.23 13.79
CA PRO A 152 38.51 14.06 14.65
C PRO A 152 38.28 14.38 16.13
N GLN A 153 38.75 15.55 16.58
CA GLN A 153 38.71 16.05 17.96
C GLN A 153 37.28 16.42 18.42
N ASP A 154 36.38 16.77 17.50
CA ASP A 154 35.02 17.26 17.82
C ASP A 154 34.05 16.09 17.95
N THR A 155 34.30 15.21 18.92
CA THR A 155 33.57 13.95 19.08
C THR A 155 32.11 14.15 19.46
N ALA A 156 31.79 15.20 20.25
CA ALA A 156 30.42 15.51 20.66
C ALA A 156 29.55 15.90 19.46
N THR A 157 30.02 16.84 18.63
CA THR A 157 29.25 17.26 17.45
C THR A 157 29.14 16.12 16.43
N ARG A 158 30.20 15.32 16.25
CA ARG A 158 30.18 14.13 15.38
C ARG A 158 29.21 13.05 15.87
N LEU A 159 28.98 12.92 17.18
CA LEU A 159 28.02 11.98 17.75
C LEU A 159 26.57 12.27 17.31
N ARG A 160 26.26 13.51 16.93
CA ARG A 160 24.94 13.90 16.39
C ARG A 160 24.58 13.16 15.10
N ASN A 161 25.57 12.61 14.38
CA ASN A 161 25.37 11.82 13.18
C ASN A 161 25.28 10.30 13.46
N ILE A 162 25.21 9.87 14.73
CA ILE A 162 25.19 8.45 15.10
C ILE A 162 23.88 8.08 15.80
N VAL A 163 23.29 6.97 15.35
CA VAL A 163 22.13 6.33 15.98
C VAL A 163 22.41 4.84 16.18
N LEU A 164 21.90 4.23 17.25
CA LEU A 164 21.97 2.78 17.43
C LEU A 164 20.75 2.10 16.82
N LEU A 165 20.99 1.13 15.94
CA LEU A 165 19.93 0.40 15.21
C LEU A 165 20.19 -1.11 15.27
N PRO A 166 19.14 -1.96 15.31
CA PRO A 166 19.27 -3.39 15.06
C PRO A 166 19.80 -3.66 13.65
N PRO A 167 20.61 -4.70 13.41
CA PRO A 167 21.26 -4.92 12.11
C PRO A 167 20.31 -4.98 10.90
N SER A 168 19.14 -5.62 11.04
CA SER A 168 18.13 -5.65 9.97
C SER A 168 17.53 -4.28 9.70
N ILE A 169 17.34 -3.47 10.74
CA ILE A 169 16.81 -2.11 10.63
C ILE A 169 17.87 -1.18 10.07
N HIS A 170 19.13 -1.30 10.49
CA HIS A 170 20.24 -0.52 9.94
C HIS A 170 20.38 -0.76 8.42
N ALA A 171 20.38 -2.03 7.99
CA ALA A 171 20.42 -2.35 6.57
C ALA A 171 19.25 -1.72 5.79
N ALA A 172 18.03 -1.79 6.34
CA ALA A 172 16.83 -1.21 5.74
C ALA A 172 16.84 0.32 5.74
N PHE A 173 17.29 0.95 6.82
CA PHE A 173 17.44 2.40 6.98
C PHE A 173 18.42 2.96 5.94
N ARG A 174 19.59 2.33 5.80
CA ARG A 174 20.60 2.71 4.80
C ARG A 174 20.10 2.55 3.36
N ALA A 175 19.29 1.54 3.09
CA ALA A 175 18.67 1.32 1.79
C ALA A 175 17.39 2.15 1.57
N GLY A 176 17.00 3.00 2.52
CA GLY A 176 15.82 3.86 2.43
C GLY A 176 14.49 3.13 2.57
N HIS A 177 14.45 1.88 3.03
CA HIS A 177 13.19 1.15 3.28
C HIS A 177 12.53 1.51 4.61
N VAL A 178 13.26 2.21 5.48
CA VAL A 178 12.79 2.69 6.77
C VAL A 178 13.21 4.14 6.94
N ASP A 179 12.29 5.00 7.36
CA ASP A 179 12.57 6.37 7.79
C ASP A 179 12.45 6.51 9.31
N ILE A 180 13.24 7.43 9.87
CA ILE A 180 13.11 7.88 11.25
C ILE A 180 12.79 9.37 11.20
N ARG A 181 11.88 9.83 12.08
CA ARG A 181 11.48 11.23 12.21
C ARG A 181 11.42 11.67 13.66
N THR A 182 11.55 12.97 13.91
CA THR A 182 11.23 13.52 15.23
C THR A 182 9.72 13.71 15.38
N ARG A 183 9.23 13.84 16.62
CA ARG A 183 7.80 14.09 16.88
C ARG A 183 7.27 15.32 16.15
N ASN A 184 8.03 16.41 16.13
CA ASN A 184 7.60 17.67 15.52
C ASN A 184 7.39 17.51 13.99
N ASP A 185 8.18 16.67 13.34
CA ASP A 185 8.07 16.40 11.89
C ASP A 185 6.86 15.51 11.54
N LEU A 186 6.35 14.74 12.50
CA LEU A 186 5.14 13.92 12.31
C LEU A 186 3.88 14.78 12.30
N ASP A 187 3.88 15.86 13.07
CA ASP A 187 2.75 16.78 13.22
C ASP A 187 2.68 17.82 12.07
N GLY A 188 3.50 17.65 11.02
CA GLY A 188 3.53 18.56 9.87
C GLY A 188 4.22 19.90 10.15
N GLY A 189 5.12 19.93 11.14
CA GLY A 189 5.93 21.11 11.44
C GLY A 189 6.82 21.56 10.27
N PRO A 190 7.34 22.80 10.31
CA PRO A 190 8.29 23.28 9.33
C PRO A 190 9.55 22.39 9.33
N PRO A 191 10.33 22.35 8.22
CA PRO A 191 11.60 21.65 8.19
C PRO A 191 12.52 22.13 9.33
N PRO A 192 13.37 21.25 9.89
CA PRO A 192 14.30 21.64 10.94
C PRO A 192 15.22 22.77 10.47
N GLY A 193 15.50 23.73 11.34
CA GLY A 193 16.48 24.77 11.04
C GLY A 193 17.92 24.24 10.99
N CYS A 194 18.85 25.07 10.53
CA CYS A 194 20.29 24.75 10.48
C CYS A 194 21.01 24.88 11.84
N VAL A 195 20.28 24.71 12.94
CA VAL A 195 20.81 24.74 14.31
C VAL A 195 20.16 23.61 15.09
N ASP A 196 20.97 22.67 15.57
CA ASP A 196 20.46 21.62 16.45
C ASP A 196 20.23 22.13 17.87
N GLU A 197 19.05 21.83 18.41
CA GLU A 197 18.72 22.13 19.81
C GLU A 197 19.50 21.21 20.78
N THR A 198 19.87 21.75 21.93
CA THR A 198 20.46 20.99 23.05
C THR A 198 19.34 20.38 23.89
N LEU A 199 18.95 19.15 23.54
CA LEU A 199 17.81 18.44 24.14
C LEU A 199 18.27 17.35 25.12
N LEU A 200 17.60 17.26 26.27
CA LEU A 200 17.79 16.17 27.25
C LEU A 200 17.03 14.89 26.84
N LYS A 201 15.91 15.04 26.14
CA LYS A 201 15.07 13.94 25.70
C LYS A 201 14.37 14.31 24.40
N CYS A 202 14.33 13.38 23.46
CA CYS A 202 13.59 13.53 22.20
C CYS A 202 12.84 12.23 21.87
N ARG A 203 11.66 12.39 21.29
CA ARG A 203 10.84 11.28 20.81
C ARG A 203 10.99 11.15 19.30
N TYR A 204 11.27 9.92 18.87
CA TYR A 204 11.39 9.55 17.47
C TYR A 204 10.28 8.59 17.07
N ALA A 205 10.00 8.54 15.77
CA ALA A 205 9.17 7.51 15.19
C ALA A 205 9.85 6.91 13.96
N MET A 206 9.80 5.59 13.88
CA MET A 206 10.33 4.80 12.78
C MET A 206 9.17 4.18 12.00
N ARG A 207 9.25 4.23 10.68
CA ARG A 207 8.20 3.72 9.79
C ARG A 207 8.82 3.01 8.58
N THR A 208 8.18 1.95 8.13
CA THR A 208 8.48 1.30 6.85
C THR A 208 7.98 2.15 5.68
N GLN A 209 8.78 2.30 4.64
CA GLN A 209 8.35 2.97 3.42
C GLN A 209 7.31 2.13 2.65
N TYR A 210 6.40 2.83 1.99
CA TYR A 210 5.36 2.32 1.10
C TYR A 210 5.70 2.81 -0.32
N PRO A 211 5.32 2.13 -1.43
CA PRO A 211 4.37 1.02 -1.57
C PRO A 211 4.87 -0.40 -1.36
N GLU A 212 6.18 -0.62 -1.24
CA GLU A 212 6.73 -1.97 -1.17
C GLU A 212 7.21 -2.32 0.23
N GLU A 213 6.55 -3.28 0.90
CA GLU A 213 6.97 -3.69 2.23
C GLU A 213 8.21 -4.58 2.22
N VAL A 214 9.15 -4.30 3.12
CA VAL A 214 10.34 -5.13 3.32
C VAL A 214 10.12 -6.11 4.48
N SER A 215 10.24 -7.39 4.17
CA SER A 215 10.17 -8.47 5.16
C SER A 215 11.50 -8.66 5.90
N GLY A 216 11.48 -9.37 7.03
CA GLY A 216 12.70 -9.74 7.77
C GLY A 216 13.29 -8.62 8.62
N LEU A 217 12.49 -7.62 8.98
CA LEU A 217 12.88 -6.56 9.91
C LEU A 217 12.61 -7.01 11.35
N PHE A 218 13.59 -6.84 12.23
CA PHE A 218 13.52 -7.19 13.64
C PHE A 218 14.01 -6.04 14.52
N LEU A 219 13.32 -5.81 15.64
CA LEU A 219 13.75 -4.89 16.70
C LEU A 219 14.88 -5.50 17.53
N GLY A 220 15.46 -4.71 18.44
CA GLY A 220 16.65 -5.12 19.21
C GLY A 220 16.45 -6.38 20.05
N ASP A 221 15.22 -6.64 20.50
CA ASP A 221 14.82 -7.82 21.27
C ASP A 221 14.41 -9.04 20.41
N GLY A 222 14.53 -8.93 19.08
CA GLY A 222 14.12 -9.97 18.13
C GLY A 222 12.64 -9.96 17.77
N THR A 223 11.86 -8.99 18.26
CA THR A 223 10.46 -8.81 17.85
C THR A 223 10.39 -8.46 16.36
N PRO A 224 9.61 -9.19 15.52
CA PRO A 224 9.42 -8.81 14.13
C PRO A 224 8.76 -7.45 14.00
N PHE A 225 9.37 -6.55 13.22
CA PHE A 225 8.78 -5.27 12.87
C PHE A 225 8.01 -5.43 11.55
N ARG A 226 6.68 -5.52 11.64
CA ARG A 226 5.78 -5.63 10.49
C ARG A 226 4.83 -4.43 10.48
N ARG A 227 4.65 -3.83 9.30
CA ARG A 227 3.63 -2.83 8.96
C ARG A 227 3.24 -1.92 10.13
N GLY A 228 3.93 -0.79 10.29
CA GLY A 228 3.57 0.14 11.35
C GLY A 228 4.50 1.30 11.59
N LEU A 229 4.07 2.12 12.54
CA LEU A 229 4.82 3.22 13.14
C LEU A 229 5.26 2.76 14.53
N VAL A 230 6.56 2.75 14.78
CA VAL A 230 7.11 2.46 16.12
C VAL A 230 7.70 3.74 16.69
N HIS A 231 7.24 4.10 17.88
CA HIS A 231 7.82 5.19 18.65
C HIS A 231 8.89 4.69 19.61
N PHE A 232 9.96 5.45 19.72
CA PHE A 232 11.00 5.26 20.73
C PHE A 232 11.50 6.61 21.22
N ASP A 233 12.00 6.63 22.45
CA ASP A 233 12.55 7.83 23.06
C ASP A 233 14.07 7.64 23.21
N LEU A 234 14.85 8.70 22.92
CA LEU A 234 16.25 8.78 23.32
C LEU A 234 16.39 9.89 24.37
N SER A 235 17.24 9.67 25.37
CA SER A 235 17.52 10.63 26.42
C SER A 235 19.00 10.61 26.76
N THR A 236 19.54 11.78 27.12
CA THR A 236 20.93 11.94 27.52
C THR A 236 21.00 12.62 28.88
N ALA A 237 21.99 12.24 29.69
CA ALA A 237 22.29 12.87 30.98
C ALA A 237 23.19 14.11 30.83
N ASP A 238 23.91 14.21 29.71
CA ASP A 238 24.88 15.27 29.43
C ASP A 238 24.76 15.66 27.95
N PRO A 239 23.92 16.66 27.62
CA PRO A 239 23.62 16.98 26.24
C PRO A 239 24.78 17.73 25.53
N GLU A 240 25.77 18.22 26.28
CA GLU A 240 26.96 18.86 25.71
C GLU A 240 27.98 17.80 25.26
N ARG A 241 28.19 16.75 26.08
CA ARG A 241 29.13 15.66 25.73
C ARG A 241 28.49 14.55 24.90
N LEU A 242 27.24 14.21 25.22
CA LEU A 242 26.47 13.12 24.62
C LEU A 242 25.20 13.64 23.95
N PRO A 243 25.30 14.52 22.94
CA PRO A 243 24.13 15.08 22.29
C PRO A 243 23.28 14.02 21.61
N LEU A 244 21.97 14.30 21.56
CA LEU A 244 21.02 13.51 20.77
C LEU A 244 21.30 13.68 19.26
N PRO A 245 20.80 12.75 18.42
CA PRO A 245 20.87 12.86 16.97
C PRO A 245 20.43 14.23 16.44
N SER A 246 21.14 14.73 15.42
CA SER A 246 20.78 15.98 14.73
C SER A 246 19.42 15.85 14.05
N SER A 247 18.52 16.80 14.29
CA SER A 247 17.22 16.83 13.64
C SER A 247 17.36 17.06 12.13
N LEU A 248 18.32 17.87 11.70
CA LEU A 248 18.60 18.06 10.29
C LEU A 248 19.08 16.75 9.63
N LEU A 249 20.03 16.04 10.22
CA LEU A 249 20.55 14.82 9.60
C LEU A 249 19.45 13.75 9.45
N ILE A 250 18.56 13.66 10.45
CA ILE A 250 17.37 12.81 10.40
C ILE A 250 16.43 13.26 9.26
N ASP A 251 16.16 14.56 9.12
CA ASP A 251 15.33 15.09 8.02
C ASP A 251 15.97 14.87 6.63
N VAL A 252 17.28 15.07 6.51
CA VAL A 252 18.02 14.75 5.27
C VAL A 252 17.87 13.27 4.93
N HIS A 253 18.13 12.36 5.86
CA HIS A 253 17.94 10.94 5.62
C HIS A 253 16.49 10.63 5.22
N PHE A 254 15.52 11.15 5.96
CA PHE A 254 14.09 10.96 5.70
C PHE A 254 13.71 11.35 4.25
N ARG A 255 14.15 12.54 3.79
CA ARG A 255 13.84 13.02 2.44
C ARG A 255 14.41 12.15 1.35
N PHE A 256 15.60 11.60 1.56
CA PHE A 256 16.25 10.71 0.61
C PHE A 256 15.78 9.25 0.70
N ALA A 257 15.33 8.80 1.87
CA ALA A 257 14.84 7.43 2.08
C ALA A 257 13.70 7.12 1.11
N ALA A 258 12.75 8.05 0.96
CA ALA A 258 11.65 7.91 0.00
C ALA A 258 12.16 7.71 -1.45
N ALA A 259 13.17 8.47 -1.86
CA ALA A 259 13.75 8.34 -3.20
C ALA A 259 14.48 7.01 -3.40
N LEU A 260 15.30 6.59 -2.44
CA LEU A 260 15.98 5.29 -2.45
C LEU A 260 14.97 4.14 -2.56
N HIS A 261 13.88 4.23 -1.81
CA HIS A 261 12.79 3.26 -1.86
C HIS A 261 12.13 3.19 -3.24
N LEU A 262 11.84 4.34 -3.85
CA LEU A 262 11.25 4.41 -5.18
C LEU A 262 12.21 3.91 -6.28
N PHE A 263 13.52 4.13 -6.15
CA PHE A 263 14.51 3.55 -7.06
C PHE A 263 14.58 2.03 -6.93
N TYR A 264 14.48 1.49 -5.71
CA TYR A 264 14.36 0.04 -5.50
C TYR A 264 13.11 -0.53 -6.18
N ILE A 265 11.98 0.19 -6.11
CA ILE A 265 10.74 -0.18 -6.81
C ILE A 265 10.93 -0.13 -8.33
N GLU A 266 11.57 0.91 -8.86
CA GLU A 266 11.89 1.01 -10.28
C GLU A 266 12.76 -0.18 -10.75
N ASP A 267 13.79 -0.54 -9.97
CA ASP A 267 14.64 -1.69 -10.26
C ASP A 267 13.85 -3.01 -10.16
N LYS A 268 12.89 -3.12 -9.23
CA LYS A 268 11.98 -4.26 -9.14
C LYS A 268 11.07 -4.35 -10.36
N ALA A 269 10.47 -3.25 -10.79
CA ALA A 269 9.62 -3.19 -11.98
C ALA A 269 10.42 -3.51 -13.26
N ALA A 270 11.65 -3.02 -13.37
CA ALA A 270 12.54 -3.28 -14.50
C ALA A 270 12.98 -4.75 -14.63
N ARG A 271 13.05 -5.50 -13.51
CA ARG A 271 13.27 -6.96 -13.53
C ARG A 271 12.08 -7.73 -14.13
N GLY A 272 10.92 -7.07 -14.26
CA GLY A 272 9.67 -7.68 -14.70
C GLY A 272 9.02 -8.54 -13.61
N TRP A 273 7.86 -9.09 -13.95
CA TRP A 273 7.13 -9.98 -13.06
C TRP A 273 7.87 -11.28 -12.81
N SER A 274 7.80 -11.78 -11.58
CA SER A 274 8.39 -13.07 -11.21
C SER A 274 7.82 -14.21 -12.07
N SER A 275 8.64 -15.24 -12.30
CA SER A 275 8.22 -16.44 -13.01
C SER A 275 7.07 -17.12 -12.26
N ALA A 276 5.96 -17.35 -12.97
CA ALA A 276 4.73 -17.95 -12.47
C ALA A 276 4.94 -18.99 -11.37
N SER A 277 4.09 -18.94 -10.35
CA SER A 277 3.89 -20.10 -9.51
C SER A 277 3.49 -21.27 -10.42
N LEU A 278 4.21 -22.39 -10.34
CA LEU A 278 3.84 -23.62 -11.03
C LEU A 278 2.46 -24.06 -10.51
N SER A 279 1.40 -23.55 -11.14
CA SER A 279 0.07 -24.09 -10.96
C SER A 279 -0.04 -25.29 -11.91
N LEU A 280 0.02 -26.50 -11.35
CA LEU A 280 -0.46 -27.67 -12.07
C LEU A 280 -1.98 -27.49 -12.21
N SER A 281 -2.40 -26.86 -13.30
CA SER A 281 -3.81 -26.82 -13.67
C SER A 281 -4.16 -28.13 -14.35
N LEU A 282 -4.96 -28.97 -13.68
CA LEU A 282 -5.53 -30.15 -14.31
C LEU A 282 -6.57 -29.70 -15.35
N PRO A 283 -6.67 -30.39 -16.51
CA PRO A 283 -7.73 -30.14 -17.47
C PRO A 283 -9.11 -30.19 -16.80
N SER A 284 -10.04 -29.35 -17.24
CA SER A 284 -11.34 -29.16 -16.59
C SER A 284 -12.14 -30.47 -16.44
N PHE A 285 -12.07 -31.36 -17.43
CA PHE A 285 -12.72 -32.67 -17.37
C PHE A 285 -12.09 -33.60 -16.32
N VAL A 286 -10.75 -33.64 -16.21
CA VAL A 286 -10.04 -34.44 -15.20
C VAL A 286 -10.39 -33.95 -13.81
N ARG A 287 -10.35 -32.63 -13.60
CA ARG A 287 -10.74 -32.03 -12.32
C ARG A 287 -12.18 -32.39 -11.95
N ARG A 288 -13.13 -32.28 -12.88
CA ARG A 288 -14.54 -32.64 -12.64
C ARG A 288 -14.70 -34.11 -12.27
N SER A 289 -14.02 -35.03 -12.97
CA SER A 289 -14.06 -36.46 -12.67
C SER A 289 -13.47 -36.77 -11.29
N LEU A 290 -12.33 -36.15 -10.94
CA LEU A 290 -11.71 -36.31 -9.63
C LEU A 290 -12.56 -35.71 -8.51
N THR A 291 -13.11 -34.51 -8.71
CA THR A 291 -14.04 -33.89 -7.75
C THR A 291 -15.28 -34.76 -7.57
N TRP A 292 -15.88 -35.26 -8.66
CA TRP A 292 -17.03 -36.14 -8.57
C TRP A 292 -16.71 -37.42 -7.78
N LEU A 293 -15.61 -38.10 -8.10
CA LEU A 293 -15.17 -39.30 -7.39
C LEU A 293 -14.92 -38.98 -5.90
N TRP A 294 -14.27 -37.86 -5.61
CA TRP A 294 -14.02 -37.42 -4.24
C TRP A 294 -15.31 -37.16 -3.46
N LEU A 295 -16.30 -36.51 -4.08
CA LEU A 295 -17.59 -36.23 -3.47
C LEU A 295 -18.45 -37.49 -3.23
N THR A 296 -18.11 -38.64 -3.84
CA THR A 296 -18.75 -39.93 -3.50
C THR A 296 -18.33 -40.46 -2.13
N LEU A 297 -17.22 -39.97 -1.56
CA LEU A 297 -16.80 -40.36 -0.21
C LEU A 297 -17.72 -39.76 0.87
N PRO A 298 -17.95 -40.49 1.98
CA PRO A 298 -18.66 -39.96 3.14
C PRO A 298 -18.11 -38.62 3.62
N GLU A 299 -19.00 -37.72 4.00
CA GLU A 299 -18.63 -36.36 4.43
C GLU A 299 -17.63 -36.35 5.59
N CYS A 300 -17.79 -37.25 6.56
CA CYS A 300 -16.89 -37.36 7.70
C CYS A 300 -15.42 -37.62 7.27
N LEU A 301 -15.20 -38.41 6.22
CA LEU A 301 -13.86 -38.68 5.69
C LEU A 301 -13.32 -37.46 4.93
N ARG A 302 -14.15 -36.83 4.08
CA ARG A 302 -13.77 -35.62 3.35
C ARG A 302 -13.39 -34.49 4.29
N VAL A 303 -14.23 -34.21 5.28
CA VAL A 303 -14.00 -33.16 6.29
C VAL A 303 -12.75 -33.45 7.13
N ALA A 304 -12.52 -34.71 7.54
CA ALA A 304 -11.29 -35.08 8.24
C ALA A 304 -10.04 -34.78 7.40
N CYS A 305 -10.07 -35.07 6.09
CA CYS A 305 -9.00 -34.71 5.16
C CYS A 305 -8.81 -33.18 5.04
N TYR A 306 -9.88 -32.40 4.92
CA TYR A 306 -9.79 -30.94 4.83
C TYR A 306 -9.18 -30.32 6.08
N LEU A 307 -9.54 -30.82 7.26
CA LEU A 307 -8.97 -30.35 8.53
C LEU A 307 -7.48 -30.69 8.66
N LEU A 308 -7.06 -31.85 8.16
CA LEU A 308 -5.64 -32.20 8.07
C LEU A 308 -4.90 -31.25 7.11
N LEU A 309 -5.44 -31.01 5.92
CA LEU A 309 -4.88 -30.07 4.95
C LEU A 309 -4.81 -28.66 5.52
N ASN A 310 -5.81 -28.23 6.31
CA ASN A 310 -5.81 -26.93 6.99
C ASN A 310 -4.69 -26.80 8.02
N ARG A 311 -4.43 -27.86 8.81
CA ARG A 311 -3.29 -27.89 9.74
C ARG A 311 -1.94 -27.82 9.01
N ILE A 312 -1.82 -28.51 7.88
CA ILE A 312 -0.61 -28.44 7.04
C ILE A 312 -0.49 -27.05 6.42
N GLY A 313 -1.59 -26.51 5.87
CA GLY A 313 -1.68 -25.19 5.27
C GLY A 313 -1.20 -24.09 6.20
N ARG A 314 -1.68 -24.07 7.46
CA ARG A 314 -1.24 -23.11 8.49
C ARG A 314 0.26 -23.17 8.83
N LYS A 315 0.93 -24.30 8.58
CA LYS A 315 2.37 -24.43 8.77
C LYS A 315 3.17 -23.99 7.54
N LEU A 316 2.63 -24.22 6.34
CA LEU A 316 3.30 -23.90 5.08
C LEU A 316 3.08 -22.46 4.63
N TYR A 317 1.89 -21.93 4.92
CA TYR A 317 1.42 -20.64 4.47
C TYR A 317 1.01 -19.84 5.72
N PRO A 318 1.58 -18.64 5.93
CA PRO A 318 1.05 -17.71 6.93
C PRO A 318 -0.45 -17.48 6.69
N LEU A 319 -1.16 -17.00 7.71
CA LEU A 319 -2.52 -16.49 7.49
C LEU A 319 -2.43 -15.37 6.44
N ASP A 320 -3.12 -15.54 5.32
CA ASP A 320 -3.30 -14.50 4.31
C ASP A 320 -4.13 -13.34 4.94
N ALA A 321 -4.32 -12.25 4.19
CA ALA A 321 -4.99 -11.03 4.69
C ALA A 321 -6.38 -11.24 5.32
N SER A 322 -7.06 -12.37 5.07
CA SER A 322 -8.34 -12.73 5.69
C SER A 322 -8.19 -13.85 6.72
N VAL A 323 -8.62 -13.59 7.96
CA VAL A 323 -8.69 -14.61 9.04
C VAL A 323 -9.69 -15.74 8.74
N TRP A 324 -10.58 -15.54 7.78
CA TRP A 324 -11.64 -16.48 7.41
C TRP A 324 -11.28 -17.39 6.25
N ALA A 325 -10.18 -17.12 5.55
CA ALA A 325 -9.69 -17.92 4.43
C ALA A 325 -8.29 -18.47 4.74
N GLN A 326 -8.06 -19.75 4.45
CA GLN A 326 -6.76 -20.39 4.61
C GLN A 326 -6.34 -21.08 3.33
N ARG A 327 -5.14 -20.73 2.86
CA ARG A 327 -4.48 -21.45 1.79
C ARG A 327 -4.15 -22.88 2.23
N LEU A 328 -4.47 -23.83 1.37
CA LEU A 328 -4.20 -25.26 1.54
C LEU A 328 -3.20 -25.75 0.49
N PRO A 329 -2.55 -26.92 0.72
CA PRO A 329 -1.79 -27.61 -0.31
C PRO A 329 -2.63 -27.88 -1.57
N PHE A 330 -1.95 -28.16 -2.69
CA PHE A 330 -2.57 -28.51 -3.98
C PHE A 330 -3.39 -27.39 -4.66
N GLY A 331 -3.10 -26.13 -4.32
CA GLY A 331 -3.78 -24.98 -4.93
C GLY A 331 -5.25 -24.90 -4.50
N LEU A 332 -5.52 -25.15 -3.23
CA LEU A 332 -6.85 -25.11 -2.64
C LEU A 332 -6.96 -23.97 -1.62
N TYR A 333 -8.17 -23.49 -1.40
CA TYR A 333 -8.54 -22.58 -0.32
C TYR A 333 -9.73 -23.14 0.43
N MET A 334 -9.67 -23.03 1.76
CA MET A 334 -10.83 -23.22 2.63
C MET A 334 -11.25 -21.88 3.17
N LYS A 335 -12.54 -21.54 3.06
CA LYS A 335 -13.12 -20.31 3.59
C LYS A 335 -14.28 -20.63 4.54
N GLN A 336 -14.38 -19.88 5.62
CA GLN A 336 -15.55 -19.82 6.51
C GLN A 336 -16.52 -18.77 5.96
N CYS A 337 -17.74 -19.18 5.62
CA CYS A 337 -18.78 -18.29 5.12
C CYS A 337 -19.70 -17.90 6.30
N ILE A 338 -19.38 -16.79 6.96
CA ILE A 338 -20.06 -16.35 8.18
C ILE A 338 -21.30 -15.51 7.85
N ARG A 339 -21.16 -14.55 6.94
CA ARG A 339 -22.20 -13.54 6.68
C ARG A 339 -23.24 -14.01 5.66
N ALA A 340 -22.80 -14.72 4.62
CA ALA A 340 -23.65 -15.19 3.52
C ALA A 340 -23.38 -16.67 3.21
N PRO A 341 -23.72 -17.60 4.13
CA PRO A 341 -23.32 -19.01 4.05
C PRO A 341 -23.76 -19.72 2.77
N GLN A 342 -24.90 -19.32 2.20
CA GLN A 342 -25.47 -19.94 0.99
C GLN A 342 -25.14 -19.15 -0.30
N ASN A 343 -24.94 -17.83 -0.18
CA ASN A 343 -24.80 -16.96 -1.34
C ASN A 343 -23.50 -17.24 -2.09
N GLU A 344 -22.34 -17.17 -1.42
CA GLU A 344 -21.03 -17.35 -2.09
C GLU A 344 -20.91 -18.69 -2.84
N PRO A 345 -21.25 -19.87 -2.26
CA PRO A 345 -21.24 -21.11 -3.04
C PRO A 345 -22.20 -21.10 -4.24
N ASN A 346 -23.37 -20.46 -4.13
CA ASN A 346 -24.29 -20.33 -5.26
C ASN A 346 -23.72 -19.43 -6.35
N VAL A 347 -23.14 -18.29 -5.97
CA VAL A 347 -22.51 -17.33 -6.90
C VAL A 347 -21.35 -17.98 -7.65
N LEU A 348 -20.46 -18.71 -6.97
CA LEU A 348 -19.34 -19.38 -7.65
C LEU A 348 -19.84 -20.37 -8.73
N ARG A 349 -20.95 -21.08 -8.47
CA ARG A 349 -21.59 -21.95 -9.47
C ARG A 349 -22.23 -21.16 -10.61
N LEU A 350 -22.87 -20.03 -10.29
CA LEU A 350 -23.48 -19.13 -11.27
C LEU A 350 -22.44 -18.56 -12.24
N ILE A 351 -21.35 -18.01 -11.70
CA ILE A 351 -20.22 -17.46 -12.44
C ILE A 351 -19.56 -18.51 -13.33
N GLU A 352 -19.39 -19.75 -12.85
CA GLU A 352 -18.87 -20.85 -13.68
C GLU A 352 -19.78 -21.20 -14.86
N ARG A 353 -21.09 -21.09 -14.70
CA ARG A 353 -22.07 -21.50 -15.73
C ARG A 353 -22.34 -20.41 -16.75
N GLN A 354 -22.37 -19.16 -16.32
CA GLN A 354 -22.91 -18.06 -17.14
C GLN A 354 -21.85 -17.09 -17.66
N THR A 355 -20.60 -17.18 -17.18
CA THR A 355 -19.56 -16.21 -17.53
C THR A 355 -18.23 -16.88 -17.85
N SER A 356 -17.34 -16.13 -18.51
CA SER A 356 -15.94 -16.49 -18.69
C SER A 356 -15.04 -15.90 -17.59
N ILE A 357 -15.62 -15.33 -16.52
CA ILE A 357 -14.86 -14.62 -15.49
C ILE A 357 -13.99 -15.65 -14.74
N PRO A 358 -12.68 -15.40 -14.61
CA PRO A 358 -11.82 -16.22 -13.77
C PRO A 358 -12.17 -15.98 -12.29
N ALA A 359 -12.81 -16.98 -11.68
CA ALA A 359 -13.19 -16.97 -10.28
C ALA A 359 -12.87 -18.34 -9.65
N PRO A 360 -12.74 -18.43 -8.31
CA PRO A 360 -12.57 -19.70 -7.62
C PRO A 360 -13.62 -20.73 -8.06
N ARG A 361 -13.21 -21.98 -8.21
CA ARG A 361 -14.13 -23.08 -8.55
C ARG A 361 -14.48 -23.80 -7.27
N LEU A 362 -15.77 -23.80 -6.94
CA LEU A 362 -16.30 -24.51 -5.79
C LEU A 362 -16.09 -26.02 -5.96
N ILE A 363 -15.48 -26.65 -4.97
CA ILE A 363 -15.23 -28.10 -4.94
C ILE A 363 -16.22 -28.76 -3.98
N ASP A 364 -16.41 -28.18 -2.80
CA ASP A 364 -17.21 -28.80 -1.74
C ASP A 364 -17.76 -27.76 -0.77
N THR A 365 -18.83 -28.11 -0.07
CA THR A 365 -19.50 -27.31 0.95
C THR A 365 -19.91 -28.21 2.11
N TRP A 366 -19.62 -27.82 3.35
CA TRP A 366 -20.08 -28.56 4.52
C TRP A 366 -20.39 -27.61 5.69
N GLU A 367 -21.13 -28.11 6.66
CA GLU A 367 -21.45 -27.38 7.88
C GLU A 367 -20.69 -27.99 9.06
N ARG A 368 -20.16 -27.14 9.94
CA ARG A 368 -19.56 -27.57 11.20
C ARG A 368 -19.76 -26.49 12.25
N ASP A 369 -20.27 -26.90 13.42
CA ASP A 369 -20.48 -26.01 14.57
C ASP A 369 -21.33 -24.77 14.22
N GLY A 370 -22.36 -24.96 13.37
CA GLY A 370 -23.24 -23.89 12.88
C GLY A 370 -22.59 -22.94 11.85
N THR A 371 -21.38 -23.23 11.39
CA THR A 371 -20.66 -22.42 10.39
C THR A 371 -20.58 -23.20 9.07
N THR A 372 -20.91 -22.52 7.96
CA THR A 372 -20.71 -23.09 6.62
C THR A 372 -19.28 -22.88 6.17
N TYR A 373 -18.69 -23.93 5.62
CA TYR A 373 -17.36 -23.92 5.04
C TYR A 373 -17.44 -24.25 3.56
N ILE A 374 -16.59 -23.61 2.78
CA ILE A 374 -16.40 -23.93 1.36
C ILE A 374 -14.95 -24.31 1.09
N LEU A 375 -14.78 -25.32 0.23
CA LEU A 375 -13.50 -25.65 -0.37
C LEU A 375 -13.54 -25.24 -1.84
N MET A 376 -12.52 -24.50 -2.27
CA MET A 376 -12.43 -23.98 -3.64
C MET A 376 -11.00 -23.98 -4.17
N THR A 377 -10.86 -23.84 -5.50
CA THR A 377 -9.54 -23.70 -6.13
C THR A 377 -8.92 -22.34 -5.86
N ARG A 378 -7.61 -22.30 -5.64
CA ARG A 378 -6.81 -21.08 -5.64
C ARG A 378 -6.76 -20.45 -7.04
N ILE A 379 -6.90 -19.14 -7.08
CA ILE A 379 -6.55 -18.33 -8.25
C ILE A 379 -5.08 -17.88 -8.10
N PRO A 380 -4.24 -18.02 -9.15
CA PRO A 380 -2.85 -17.56 -9.11
C PRO A 380 -2.77 -16.03 -9.14
N GLY A 381 -1.63 -15.49 -8.72
CA GLY A 381 -1.39 -14.05 -8.63
C GLY A 381 -1.40 -13.51 -7.20
N ASP A 382 -1.07 -12.23 -7.13
CA ASP A 382 -1.03 -11.41 -5.93
C ASP A 382 -2.17 -10.37 -5.97
N PRO A 383 -2.75 -9.97 -4.83
CA PRO A 383 -3.72 -8.88 -4.79
C PRO A 383 -3.17 -7.60 -5.42
N ILE A 384 -3.96 -6.91 -6.24
CA ILE A 384 -3.52 -5.68 -6.90
C ILE A 384 -3.17 -4.59 -5.89
N GLU A 385 -3.78 -4.62 -4.69
CA GLU A 385 -3.43 -3.69 -3.60
C GLU A 385 -1.94 -3.71 -3.25
N ASP A 386 -1.33 -4.89 -3.32
CA ASP A 386 0.06 -5.15 -2.92
C ASP A 386 1.06 -4.90 -4.04
N VAL A 387 0.61 -4.83 -5.31
CA VAL A 387 1.51 -4.77 -6.48
C VAL A 387 1.19 -3.65 -7.47
N GLN A 388 0.16 -2.83 -7.21
CA GLN A 388 -0.29 -1.75 -8.07
C GLN A 388 0.80 -0.73 -8.45
N HIS A 389 1.80 -0.52 -7.58
CA HIS A 389 2.94 0.36 -7.84
C HIS A 389 3.90 -0.17 -8.90
N LEU A 390 3.89 -1.48 -9.15
CA LEU A 390 4.71 -2.14 -10.17
C LEU A 390 4.04 -2.13 -11.54
N LEU A 391 2.74 -1.83 -11.62
CA LEU A 391 2.02 -1.81 -12.88
C LEU A 391 2.44 -0.62 -13.76
N SER A 392 2.81 -0.94 -14.99
CA SER A 392 2.97 0.01 -16.09
C SER A 392 1.62 0.62 -16.51
N TYR A 393 1.66 1.74 -17.24
CA TYR A 393 0.44 2.35 -17.77
C TYR A 393 -0.32 1.44 -18.74
N SER A 394 0.37 0.64 -19.55
CA SER A 394 -0.27 -0.33 -20.45
C SER A 394 -1.00 -1.43 -19.67
N GLU A 395 -0.36 -2.01 -18.65
CA GLU A 395 -0.97 -3.06 -17.82
C GLU A 395 -2.21 -2.51 -17.07
N ARG A 396 -2.14 -1.29 -16.52
CA ARG A 396 -3.30 -0.64 -15.89
C ARG A 396 -4.47 -0.48 -16.87
N ARG A 397 -4.20 -0.11 -18.13
CA ARG A 397 -5.25 -0.02 -19.16
C ARG A 397 -5.85 -1.38 -19.48
N GLU A 398 -5.02 -2.39 -19.63
CA GLU A 398 -5.46 -3.76 -19.92
C GLU A 398 -6.31 -4.35 -18.77
N ILE A 399 -5.91 -4.11 -17.52
CA ILE A 399 -6.70 -4.50 -16.34
C ILE A 399 -8.05 -3.78 -16.33
N ALA A 400 -8.08 -2.47 -16.62
CA ALA A 400 -9.34 -1.73 -16.71
C ALA A 400 -10.27 -2.29 -17.81
N ASP A 401 -9.70 -2.63 -18.97
CA ASP A 401 -10.45 -3.20 -20.09
C ASP A 401 -10.96 -4.61 -19.74
N ASP A 402 -10.21 -5.40 -18.95
CA ASP A 402 -10.65 -6.69 -18.42
C ASP A 402 -11.80 -6.55 -17.41
N ILE A 403 -11.69 -5.62 -16.47
CA ILE A 403 -12.75 -5.31 -15.49
C ILE A 403 -14.02 -4.91 -16.22
N ALA A 404 -13.95 -3.99 -17.19
CA ALA A 404 -15.09 -3.54 -17.97
C ALA A 404 -15.79 -4.73 -18.67
N ARG A 405 -15.01 -5.65 -19.25
CA ARG A 405 -15.53 -6.86 -19.91
C ARG A 405 -16.20 -7.81 -18.93
N TYR A 406 -15.63 -8.00 -17.74
CA TYR A 406 -16.22 -8.87 -16.71
C TYR A 406 -17.50 -8.27 -16.13
N VAL A 407 -17.52 -6.98 -15.84
CA VAL A 407 -18.73 -6.27 -15.40
C VAL A 407 -19.83 -6.37 -16.48
N ALA A 408 -19.48 -6.22 -17.76
CA ALA A 408 -20.45 -6.39 -18.85
C ALA A 408 -21.06 -7.80 -18.87
N GLN A 409 -20.29 -8.85 -18.56
CA GLN A 409 -20.81 -10.22 -18.44
C GLN A 409 -21.69 -10.39 -17.20
N LEU A 410 -21.30 -9.83 -16.05
CA LEU A 410 -22.14 -9.86 -14.85
C LEU A 410 -23.51 -9.22 -15.11
N ARG A 411 -23.54 -8.10 -15.83
CA ARG A 411 -24.80 -7.42 -16.22
C ARG A 411 -25.72 -8.24 -17.12
N GLN A 412 -25.23 -9.33 -17.74
CA GLN A 412 -26.04 -10.24 -18.56
C GLN A 412 -26.69 -11.38 -17.76
N ILE A 413 -26.33 -11.54 -16.49
CA ILE A 413 -26.92 -12.56 -15.61
C ILE A 413 -28.38 -12.15 -15.32
N PRO A 414 -29.38 -12.98 -15.69
CA PRO A 414 -30.78 -12.62 -15.51
C PRO A 414 -31.20 -12.70 -14.04
N ASN A 415 -31.97 -11.72 -13.59
CA ASN A 415 -32.67 -11.79 -12.31
C ASN A 415 -33.95 -12.61 -12.44
N ASN A 416 -33.98 -13.79 -11.83
CA ASN A 416 -35.15 -14.67 -11.80
C ASN A 416 -35.92 -14.60 -10.47
N THR A 417 -35.59 -13.64 -9.62
CA THR A 417 -36.21 -13.44 -8.31
C THR A 417 -37.32 -12.38 -8.40
N PRO A 418 -38.25 -12.32 -7.42
CA PRO A 418 -39.27 -11.27 -7.40
C PRO A 418 -38.75 -9.91 -6.88
N TYR A 419 -37.45 -9.78 -6.58
CA TYR A 419 -36.86 -8.62 -5.93
C TYR A 419 -35.90 -7.90 -6.89
N LEU A 420 -35.92 -6.56 -6.89
CA LEU A 420 -34.98 -5.77 -7.68
C LEU A 420 -33.58 -5.77 -7.06
N ILE A 421 -33.52 -5.77 -5.72
CA ILE A 421 -32.28 -5.70 -4.95
C ILE A 421 -32.26 -6.86 -3.97
N CYS A 422 -31.41 -7.85 -4.23
CA CYS A 422 -31.31 -9.09 -3.47
C CYS A 422 -29.96 -9.78 -3.69
N ASP A 423 -29.69 -10.86 -2.96
CA ASP A 423 -28.56 -11.74 -3.23
C ASP A 423 -28.84 -12.65 -4.45
N SER A 424 -27.95 -13.60 -4.75
CA SER A 424 -28.11 -14.50 -5.90
C SER A 424 -29.27 -15.50 -5.79
N LEU A 425 -29.86 -15.63 -4.61
CA LEU A 425 -30.97 -16.56 -4.29
C LEU A 425 -32.28 -15.82 -4.03
N GLY A 426 -32.30 -14.49 -4.13
CA GLY A 426 -33.48 -13.66 -3.80
C GLY A 426 -33.62 -13.37 -2.30
N GLY A 427 -32.56 -13.57 -1.51
CA GLY A 427 -32.48 -13.28 -0.09
C GLY A 427 -31.85 -11.92 0.24
N PRO A 428 -31.65 -11.64 1.54
CA PRO A 428 -30.98 -10.44 2.01
C PRO A 428 -29.54 -10.37 1.52
N ILE A 429 -29.05 -9.16 1.31
CA ILE A 429 -27.71 -8.90 0.82
C ILE A 429 -26.76 -8.62 1.97
N VAL A 430 -25.50 -8.99 1.79
CA VAL A 430 -24.40 -8.66 2.70
C VAL A 430 -23.55 -7.58 2.07
N ASP A 431 -23.35 -6.47 2.75
CA ASP A 431 -22.50 -5.37 2.28
C ASP A 431 -22.07 -4.50 3.46
N HIS A 432 -20.78 -4.15 3.54
CA HIS A 432 -20.24 -3.29 4.60
C HIS A 432 -20.79 -1.85 4.60
N ARG A 433 -21.49 -1.43 3.54
CA ARG A 433 -22.20 -0.14 3.47
C ARG A 433 -23.59 -0.20 4.10
N ILE A 434 -24.16 -1.39 4.28
CA ILE A 434 -25.51 -1.56 4.84
C ILE A 434 -25.43 -1.48 6.36
N PRO A 435 -26.31 -0.71 7.02
CA PRO A 435 -26.39 -0.69 8.47
C PRO A 435 -26.60 -2.10 9.03
N SER A 436 -25.83 -2.50 10.04
CA SER A 436 -25.80 -3.90 10.56
C SER A 436 -25.16 -4.95 9.64
N GLY A 437 -24.64 -4.56 8.46
CA GLY A 437 -23.89 -5.42 7.52
C GLY A 437 -24.73 -6.32 6.61
N THR A 438 -26.04 -6.43 6.85
CA THR A 438 -26.98 -7.24 6.06
C THR A 438 -28.34 -6.55 5.96
N GLY A 439 -29.02 -6.62 4.81
CA GLY A 439 -30.36 -6.02 4.64
C GLY A 439 -31.12 -6.53 3.42
N GLY A 440 -32.42 -6.24 3.35
CA GLY A 440 -33.29 -6.63 2.23
C GLY A 440 -33.85 -8.05 2.36
N PRO A 441 -34.32 -8.68 1.26
CA PRO A 441 -34.36 -8.16 -0.11
C PRO A 441 -35.40 -7.04 -0.28
N TRP A 442 -35.33 -6.27 -1.38
CA TRP A 442 -36.23 -5.14 -1.64
C TRP A 442 -36.89 -5.18 -3.02
N HIS A 443 -38.13 -4.69 -3.09
CA HIS A 443 -38.88 -4.57 -4.33
C HIS A 443 -38.63 -3.24 -5.05
N THR A 444 -38.17 -2.22 -4.33
CA THR A 444 -37.90 -0.89 -4.88
C THR A 444 -36.56 -0.36 -4.41
N GLU A 445 -35.97 0.53 -5.21
CA GLU A 445 -34.74 1.24 -4.83
C GLU A 445 -34.98 2.21 -3.67
N ALA A 446 -36.19 2.77 -3.55
CA ALA A 446 -36.58 3.62 -2.43
C ALA A 446 -36.48 2.89 -1.08
N GLU A 447 -36.97 1.65 -0.99
CA GLU A 447 -36.85 0.83 0.23
C GLU A 447 -35.38 0.56 0.60
N PHE A 448 -34.54 0.31 -0.41
CA PHE A 448 -33.11 0.11 -0.22
C PHE A 448 -32.42 1.37 0.34
N TYR A 449 -32.63 2.53 -0.26
CA TYR A 449 -32.09 3.78 0.26
C TYR A 449 -32.66 4.15 1.62
N GLU A 450 -33.93 3.86 1.85
CA GLU A 450 -34.57 4.10 3.14
C GLU A 450 -33.86 3.31 4.25
N HIS A 451 -33.52 2.05 3.96
CA HIS A 451 -32.75 1.20 4.85
C HIS A 451 -31.30 1.69 4.99
N LEU A 452 -30.63 2.01 3.87
CA LEU A 452 -29.27 2.55 3.85
C LEU A 452 -29.12 3.84 4.66
N THR A 453 -30.21 4.61 4.82
CA THR A 453 -30.23 5.88 5.56
C THR A 453 -30.95 5.79 6.92
N SER A 454 -31.34 4.60 7.35
CA SER A 454 -32.18 4.38 8.55
C SER A 454 -31.53 4.86 9.85
N HIS A 455 -30.20 4.82 9.96
CA HIS A 455 -29.46 5.29 11.13
C HIS A 455 -29.33 6.81 11.25
N TYR A 456 -29.77 7.60 10.25
CA TYR A 456 -29.62 9.07 10.26
C TYR A 456 -30.66 9.84 11.12
N GLY A 457 -31.61 9.15 11.76
CA GLY A 457 -32.69 9.81 12.50
C GLY A 457 -33.67 10.58 11.60
N PRO A 458 -34.90 10.89 12.07
CA PRO A 458 -36.00 11.26 11.19
C PRO A 458 -35.83 12.59 10.44
N MET A 459 -35.24 13.62 11.07
CA MET A 459 -35.15 14.97 10.51
C MET A 459 -33.96 15.17 9.57
N ALA A 460 -32.84 14.46 9.78
CA ALA A 460 -31.72 14.49 8.85
C ALA A 460 -32.04 13.70 7.57
N LYS A 461 -32.74 12.57 7.69
CA LYS A 461 -33.17 11.72 6.56
C LYS A 461 -33.98 12.48 5.50
N VAL A 462 -34.94 13.33 5.91
CA VAL A 462 -35.79 14.10 4.96
C VAL A 462 -35.04 15.26 4.29
N ALA A 463 -34.13 15.92 5.01
CA ALA A 463 -33.33 17.01 4.46
C ALA A 463 -32.23 16.50 3.51
N GLU A 464 -31.61 15.36 3.83
CA GLU A 464 -30.58 14.71 3.01
C GLU A 464 -31.17 14.09 1.74
N LEU A 465 -32.24 13.27 1.82
CA LEU A 465 -32.85 12.65 0.63
C LEU A 465 -33.29 13.68 -0.42
N LYS A 466 -33.76 14.88 0.01
CA LYS A 466 -34.11 15.98 -0.90
C LYS A 466 -32.90 16.73 -1.47
N LYS A 467 -31.76 16.77 -0.77
CA LYS A 467 -30.51 17.39 -1.25
C LYS A 467 -29.73 16.49 -2.19
N LEU A 468 -29.78 15.17 -1.98
CA LEU A 468 -29.00 14.19 -2.73
C LEU A 468 -29.50 13.98 -4.16
N GLY A 469 -30.68 14.50 -4.53
CA GLY A 469 -31.17 14.48 -5.91
C GLY A 469 -31.28 13.08 -6.52
N ILE A 470 -31.58 12.08 -5.67
CA ILE A 470 -31.61 10.66 -6.02
C ILE A 470 -32.61 10.45 -7.15
N ARG A 471 -32.13 9.88 -8.25
CA ARG A 471 -32.97 9.44 -9.38
C ARG A 471 -33.31 7.98 -9.16
N GLU A 472 -34.53 7.60 -9.51
CA GLU A 472 -34.86 6.18 -9.66
C GLU A 472 -34.13 5.64 -10.88
N HIS A 473 -33.42 4.53 -10.70
CA HIS A 473 -32.74 3.84 -11.78
C HIS A 473 -33.65 2.79 -12.41
N GLU A 474 -33.64 2.73 -13.74
CA GLU A 474 -34.46 1.77 -14.51
C GLU A 474 -33.81 0.38 -14.59
N HIS A 475 -32.54 0.26 -14.21
CA HIS A 475 -31.74 -0.94 -14.44
C HIS A 475 -31.09 -1.46 -13.17
N PHE A 476 -31.29 -2.76 -12.93
CA PHE A 476 -30.72 -3.51 -11.83
C PHE A 476 -29.96 -4.69 -12.41
N TYR A 477 -28.70 -4.82 -12.03
CA TYR A 477 -27.80 -5.80 -12.59
C TYR A 477 -27.20 -6.67 -11.50
N PHE A 478 -26.79 -7.87 -11.86
CA PHE A 478 -25.94 -8.67 -11.00
C PHE A 478 -24.56 -8.02 -10.90
N THR A 479 -24.06 -7.85 -9.67
CA THR A 479 -22.81 -7.15 -9.35
C THR A 479 -21.95 -8.01 -8.42
N HIS A 480 -20.63 -7.83 -8.44
CA HIS A 480 -19.76 -8.41 -7.41
C HIS A 480 -20.01 -7.73 -6.06
N SER A 481 -20.27 -6.41 -6.10
CA SER A 481 -20.46 -5.50 -4.98
C SER A 481 -19.25 -5.31 -4.07
N ASP A 482 -18.11 -5.91 -4.39
CA ASP A 482 -16.87 -5.77 -3.61
C ASP A 482 -15.59 -5.91 -4.45
N LEU A 483 -15.49 -5.14 -5.54
CA LEU A 483 -14.28 -5.06 -6.36
C LEU A 483 -13.15 -4.29 -5.65
N HIS A 484 -12.91 -4.61 -4.38
CA HIS A 484 -11.81 -4.05 -3.59
C HIS A 484 -10.46 -4.51 -4.18
N PRO A 485 -9.40 -3.68 -4.14
CA PRO A 485 -8.07 -4.06 -4.62
C PRO A 485 -7.51 -5.36 -4.03
N SER A 486 -7.87 -5.74 -2.79
CA SER A 486 -7.53 -7.04 -2.21
C SER A 486 -8.11 -8.24 -2.97
N ASN A 487 -9.21 -8.04 -3.69
CA ASN A 487 -10.02 -9.09 -4.30
C ASN A 487 -9.75 -9.27 -5.80
N LEU A 488 -8.89 -8.40 -6.37
CA LEU A 488 -8.46 -8.45 -7.77
C LEU A 488 -7.05 -9.01 -7.84
N LEU A 489 -6.90 -10.22 -8.36
CA LEU A 489 -5.59 -10.89 -8.41
C LEU A 489 -4.89 -10.64 -9.74
N VAL A 490 -3.60 -10.32 -9.67
CA VAL A 490 -2.76 -10.04 -10.82
C VAL A 490 -1.57 -10.99 -10.85
N GLU A 491 -1.28 -11.54 -12.02
CA GLU A 491 -0.04 -12.26 -12.30
C GLU A 491 0.50 -11.74 -13.64
N ARG A 492 1.79 -11.41 -13.69
CA ARG A 492 2.43 -10.93 -14.93
C ARG A 492 1.72 -9.71 -15.56
N GLY A 493 1.25 -8.79 -14.71
CA GLY A 493 0.61 -7.55 -15.17
C GLY A 493 -0.80 -7.72 -15.72
N ARG A 494 -1.38 -8.92 -15.63
CA ARG A 494 -2.74 -9.23 -16.10
C ARG A 494 -3.63 -9.68 -14.95
N LEU A 495 -4.91 -9.29 -15.03
CA LEU A 495 -5.94 -9.75 -14.10
C LEU A 495 -6.16 -11.27 -14.29
N THR A 496 -5.80 -12.07 -13.30
CA THR A 496 -5.92 -13.54 -13.31
C THR A 496 -7.21 -14.04 -12.68
N GLY A 497 -7.86 -13.22 -11.85
CA GLY A 497 -9.22 -13.50 -11.40
C GLY A 497 -9.72 -12.59 -10.29
N ILE A 498 -11.00 -12.79 -9.97
CA ILE A 498 -11.75 -12.06 -8.95
C ILE A 498 -12.16 -13.05 -7.86
N VAL A 499 -11.90 -12.70 -6.60
CA VAL A 499 -12.22 -13.51 -5.43
C VAL A 499 -13.19 -12.77 -4.49
N ASP A 500 -13.67 -13.47 -3.46
CA ASP A 500 -14.56 -12.95 -2.42
C ASP A 500 -15.95 -12.51 -2.91
N TRP A 501 -16.74 -13.50 -3.36
CA TRP A 501 -18.04 -13.30 -4.01
C TRP A 501 -19.22 -13.25 -3.02
N GLU A 502 -18.96 -13.06 -1.72
CA GLU A 502 -20.01 -13.17 -0.69
C GLU A 502 -21.07 -12.05 -0.76
N SER A 503 -20.67 -10.86 -1.22
CA SER A 503 -21.53 -9.68 -1.38
C SER A 503 -22.23 -9.60 -2.73
N ALA A 504 -21.99 -10.56 -3.63
CA ALA A 504 -22.54 -10.53 -4.98
C ALA A 504 -24.07 -10.68 -4.97
N GLY A 505 -24.74 -9.97 -5.86
CA GLY A 505 -26.20 -9.94 -5.93
C GLY A 505 -26.72 -8.89 -6.92
N PHE A 506 -28.03 -8.70 -6.97
CA PHE A 506 -28.67 -7.70 -7.83
C PHE A 506 -28.69 -6.33 -7.15
N ARG A 507 -28.25 -5.29 -7.86
CA ARG A 507 -28.10 -3.91 -7.36
C ARG A 507 -28.46 -2.87 -8.43
N PRO A 508 -28.76 -1.62 -8.04
CA PRO A 508 -28.83 -0.51 -8.99
C PRO A 508 -27.57 -0.40 -9.85
N GLU A 509 -27.73 0.03 -11.10
CA GLU A 509 -26.66 -0.01 -12.10
C GLU A 509 -25.35 0.72 -11.74
N TYR A 510 -25.42 1.71 -10.85
CA TYR A 510 -24.28 2.51 -10.40
C TYR A 510 -23.47 1.83 -9.28
N TRP A 511 -24.06 0.87 -8.55
CA TRP A 511 -23.55 0.36 -7.27
C TRP A 511 -22.15 -0.25 -7.40
N GLU A 512 -21.92 -1.05 -8.44
CA GLU A 512 -20.62 -1.69 -8.67
C GLU A 512 -19.50 -0.65 -8.82
N PHE A 513 -19.78 0.44 -9.54
CA PHE A 513 -18.81 1.52 -9.75
C PHE A 513 -18.53 2.26 -8.44
N THR A 514 -19.56 2.72 -7.73
CA THR A 514 -19.36 3.50 -6.51
C THR A 514 -18.69 2.68 -5.41
N LYS A 515 -19.00 1.38 -5.31
CA LYS A 515 -18.30 0.44 -4.42
C LYS A 515 -16.85 0.22 -4.81
N ALA A 516 -16.54 0.05 -6.09
CA ALA A 516 -15.16 -0.05 -6.55
C ALA A 516 -14.37 1.23 -6.21
N MET A 517 -14.97 2.41 -6.40
CA MET A 517 -14.38 3.69 -6.03
C MET A 517 -14.16 3.84 -4.51
N TYR A 518 -15.09 3.35 -3.70
CA TYR A 518 -14.91 3.29 -2.24
C TYR A 518 -13.68 2.43 -1.88
N GLY A 519 -13.56 1.24 -2.47
CA GLY A 519 -12.39 0.38 -2.29
C GLY A 519 -11.07 1.01 -2.78
N ALA A 520 -11.11 1.80 -3.85
CA ALA A 520 -9.95 2.57 -4.30
C ALA A 520 -9.51 3.60 -3.24
N VAL A 521 -10.44 4.30 -2.58
CA VAL A 521 -10.11 5.24 -1.50
C VAL A 521 -9.53 4.51 -0.27
N CYS A 522 -10.10 3.35 0.09
CA CYS A 522 -9.70 2.63 1.30
C CYS A 522 -8.43 1.76 1.16
N GLY A 523 -8.05 1.33 -0.05
CA GLY A 523 -6.90 0.44 -0.26
C GLY A 523 -6.19 0.54 -1.62
N GLY A 524 -6.72 1.30 -2.58
CA GLY A 524 -6.23 1.32 -3.96
C GLY A 524 -5.54 2.61 -4.42
N GLY A 525 -5.64 3.70 -3.65
CA GLY A 525 -5.06 4.99 -3.98
C GLY A 525 -5.36 5.50 -5.41
N PRO A 526 -4.51 6.39 -5.95
CA PRO A 526 -4.73 7.00 -7.26
C PRO A 526 -4.65 6.01 -8.44
N VAL A 527 -3.96 4.88 -8.28
CA VAL A 527 -3.81 3.89 -9.34
C VAL A 527 -5.15 3.20 -9.61
N MET A 528 -5.79 2.68 -8.57
CA MET A 528 -7.08 2.01 -8.71
C MET A 528 -8.20 2.97 -9.09
N ASP A 529 -8.18 4.20 -8.57
CA ASP A 529 -9.10 5.27 -9.00
C ASP A 529 -9.05 5.44 -10.53
N SER A 530 -7.84 5.54 -11.10
CA SER A 530 -7.67 5.66 -12.56
C SER A 530 -8.13 4.43 -13.36
N ILE A 531 -7.93 3.23 -12.82
CA ILE A 531 -8.38 1.97 -13.44
C ILE A 531 -9.90 1.92 -13.48
N PHE A 532 -10.58 2.24 -12.38
CA PHE A 532 -12.03 2.19 -12.32
C PHE A 532 -12.70 3.29 -13.15
N TRP A 533 -12.18 4.52 -13.15
CA TRP A 533 -12.67 5.57 -14.05
C TRP A 533 -12.59 5.16 -15.52
N ARG A 534 -11.54 4.44 -15.91
CA ARG A 534 -11.42 3.89 -17.26
C ARG A 534 -12.40 2.76 -17.51
N ALA A 535 -12.53 1.82 -16.57
CA ALA A 535 -13.37 0.62 -16.73
C ALA A 535 -14.87 0.95 -16.82
N PHE A 536 -15.34 1.90 -16.02
CA PHE A 536 -16.76 2.25 -15.92
C PHE A 536 -17.14 3.53 -16.69
N GLY A 537 -16.14 4.33 -17.11
CA GLY A 537 -16.35 5.65 -17.68
C GLY A 537 -16.88 6.65 -16.66
N ARG A 538 -17.45 7.77 -17.14
CA ARG A 538 -18.01 8.84 -16.29
C ARG A 538 -19.53 8.82 -16.18
N LYS A 539 -20.18 7.67 -16.44
CA LYS A 539 -21.64 7.57 -16.46
C LYS A 539 -22.26 7.87 -15.09
N TYR A 540 -21.60 7.46 -14.01
CA TYR A 540 -22.13 7.48 -12.65
C TYR A 540 -21.45 8.51 -11.72
N GLU A 541 -20.94 9.61 -12.29
CA GLU A 541 -20.19 10.64 -11.54
C GLU A 541 -21.08 11.36 -10.50
N ARG A 542 -22.37 11.51 -10.77
CA ARG A 542 -23.32 12.14 -9.84
C ARG A 542 -23.64 11.23 -8.65
N GLU A 543 -23.86 9.95 -8.93
CA GLU A 543 -24.13 8.91 -7.94
C GLU A 543 -22.90 8.72 -7.04
N LEU A 544 -21.69 8.81 -7.61
CA LEU A 544 -20.45 8.79 -6.83
C LEU A 544 -20.32 9.99 -5.88
N GLU A 545 -20.73 11.19 -6.30
CA GLU A 545 -20.70 12.37 -5.43
C GLU A 545 -21.66 12.21 -4.23
N VAL A 546 -22.86 11.69 -4.49
CA VAL A 546 -23.83 11.33 -3.44
C VAL A 546 -23.26 10.27 -2.50
N GLU A 547 -22.69 9.20 -3.04
CA GLU A 547 -22.07 8.14 -2.24
C GLU A 547 -20.90 8.65 -1.41
N ARG A 548 -20.03 9.50 -1.96
CA ARG A 548 -18.91 10.12 -1.22
C ARG A 548 -19.39 10.90 -0.01
N GLN A 549 -20.48 11.65 -0.14
CA GLN A 549 -21.11 12.34 0.99
C GLN A 549 -21.56 11.32 2.04
N LEU A 550 -22.21 10.22 1.63
CA LEU A 550 -22.61 9.15 2.53
C LEU A 550 -21.42 8.45 3.21
N TRP A 551 -20.26 8.33 2.55
CA TRP A 551 -19.05 7.71 3.11
C TRP A 551 -18.49 8.49 4.29
N TYR A 552 -18.57 9.83 4.27
CA TYR A 552 -18.11 10.64 5.40
C TYR A 552 -19.00 10.49 6.63
N ILE A 553 -20.30 10.26 6.42
CA ILE A 553 -21.26 10.20 7.52
C ILE A 553 -21.40 8.76 8.04
N THR A 554 -21.28 7.75 7.16
CA THR A 554 -21.12 6.33 7.54
C THR A 554 -20.04 5.64 6.73
N PRO A 555 -18.78 5.64 7.20
CA PRO A 555 -17.69 5.01 6.46
C PRO A 555 -17.89 3.50 6.35
N PHE A 556 -18.41 2.87 7.40
CA PHE A 556 -18.89 1.49 7.42
C PHE A 556 -20.34 1.60 7.90
N GLY A 557 -21.30 0.97 7.23
CA GLY A 557 -22.71 0.98 7.66
C GLY A 557 -22.76 0.77 9.17
N SER A 558 -23.47 1.68 9.86
CA SER A 558 -23.35 1.98 11.30
C SER A 558 -22.97 0.81 12.20
#